data_AF-A0A218QUU9-F1
#
_entry.id   AF-A0A218QUU9-F1
#
_cell.length_a   1.000
_cell.length_b   1.000
_cell.length_c   1.000
_cell.angle_alpha   90.00
_cell.angle_beta   90.00
_cell.angle_gamma   90.00
#
_symmetry.space_group_name_H-M   'P 1'
#
loop_
_entity.id
_entity.type
_entity.pdbx_description
1 polymer ?
#
loop_
_entity_poly.entity_id
_entity_poly.type
_entity_poly.pdbx_seq_one_letter_code
_entity_poly.pdbx_strand_id
1 'polypeptide(L)' 'MRGKDMFSEDMRSEKINFTCEPEDKEYLRNWAAKEGRTLSNLVERIVKDAIIKDRENNQPTSNKKETA' A
#
# COMPACT_ATOMS: atom_id res chain seq x y z
N MET A 1 13.64 -23.45 30.98
CA MET A 1 13.72 -21.97 30.93
C MET A 1 13.88 -21.55 29.47
N ARG A 2 13.07 -20.56 29.04
CA ARG A 2 13.21 -19.68 27.86
C ARG A 2 13.44 -20.32 26.48
N GLY A 3 12.33 -20.53 25.77
CA GLY A 3 12.24 -20.36 24.31
C GLY A 3 11.19 -19.28 24.03
N LYS A 4 11.53 -18.03 24.34
CA LYS A 4 10.77 -16.85 23.92
C LYS A 4 11.52 -16.32 22.70
N ASP A 5 10.83 -15.68 21.77
CA ASP A 5 11.41 -14.84 20.71
C ASP A 5 11.95 -15.56 19.44
N MET A 6 11.16 -16.47 18.85
CA MET A 6 11.13 -16.64 17.39
C MET A 6 9.76 -16.15 16.90
N PHE A 7 9.70 -15.44 15.77
CA PHE A 7 8.55 -14.70 15.20
C PHE A 7 8.33 -13.31 15.87
N SER A 8 8.40 -12.15 15.22
CA SER A 8 8.41 -11.78 13.80
C SER A 8 8.98 -10.36 13.66
N GLU A 9 10.06 -10.17 12.90
CA GLU A 9 10.53 -8.83 12.50
C GLU A 9 9.84 -8.28 11.24
N ASP A 10 8.99 -9.08 10.57
CA ASP A 10 8.32 -8.77 9.30
C ASP A 10 6.84 -8.33 9.40
N MET A 11 6.43 -7.72 10.51
CA MET A 11 5.06 -7.17 10.67
C MET A 11 5.03 -5.72 11.16
N ARG A 12 6.09 -4.95 10.91
CA ARG A 12 6.10 -3.53 11.27
C ARG A 12 5.41 -2.71 10.17
N SER A 13 4.10 -2.53 10.32
CA SER A 13 3.37 -1.49 9.58
C SER A 13 3.81 -0.12 10.08
N GLU A 14 4.29 0.73 9.19
CA GLU A 14 4.57 2.13 9.52
C GLU A 14 3.30 2.97 9.46
N LYS A 15 3.11 3.84 10.46
CA LYS A 15 1.95 4.72 10.52
C LYS A 15 2.25 6.01 9.76
N ILE A 16 1.41 6.31 8.78
CA ILE A 16 1.37 7.61 8.10
C ILE A 16 0.12 8.38 8.51
N ASN A 17 0.22 9.71 8.60
CA ASN A 17 -0.93 10.58 8.76
C ASN A 17 -1.34 11.11 7.38
N PHE A 18 -2.58 10.87 6.99
CA PHE A 18 -3.15 11.32 5.72
C PHE A 18 -4.06 12.52 5.95
N THR A 19 -3.67 13.68 5.39
CA THR A 19 -4.47 14.90 5.42
C THR A 19 -5.22 15.01 4.11
N CYS A 20 -6.53 15.22 4.18
CA CYS A 20 -7.43 15.36 3.04
C CYS A 20 -8.58 16.28 3.40
N GLU A 21 -9.34 16.70 2.39
CA GLU A 21 -10.55 17.48 2.58
C GLU A 21 -11.64 16.64 3.28
N PRO A 22 -12.55 17.27 4.04
CA PRO A 22 -13.61 16.53 4.73
C PRO A 22 -14.51 15.75 3.76
N GLU A 23 -14.74 16.31 2.57
CA GLU A 23 -15.54 15.69 1.50
C GLU A 23 -14.88 14.40 0.98
N ASP A 24 -13.57 14.42 0.75
CA ASP A 24 -12.81 13.23 0.34
C ASP A 24 -12.86 12.13 1.41
N LYS A 25 -12.72 12.51 2.68
CA LYS A 25 -12.78 11.56 3.79
C LYS A 25 -14.15 10.89 3.88
N GLU A 26 -15.23 11.64 3.68
CA GLU A 26 -16.58 11.09 3.65
C GLU A 26 -16.78 10.17 2.45
N TYR A 27 -16.33 10.58 1.27
CA TYR A 27 -16.37 9.76 0.07
C TYR A 27 -15.63 8.43 0.26
N LEU A 28 -14.40 8.45 0.77
CA LEU A 28 -13.60 7.25 1.03
C LEU A 28 -14.27 6.34 2.08
N ARG A 29 -14.93 6.90 3.09
CA ARG A 29 -15.70 6.12 4.08
C ARG A 29 -16.88 5.40 3.43
N ASN A 30 -17.64 6.11 2.61
CA ASN A 30 -18.77 5.54 1.88
C ASN A 30 -18.33 4.46 0.91
N TRP A 31 -17.20 4.67 0.24
CA TRP A 31 -16.61 3.66 -0.64
C TRP A 31 -16.18 2.41 0.16
N ALA A 32 -15.48 2.58 1.28
CA ALA A 32 -15.06 1.46 2.12
C ALA A 32 -16.26 0.64 2.64
N ALA A 33 -17.33 1.33 3.06
CA ALA A 33 -18.57 0.70 3.49
C ALA A 33 -19.24 -0.12 2.38
N LYS A 34 -19.30 0.42 1.15
CA LYS A 34 -19.85 -0.29 -0.02
C LYS A 34 -19.09 -1.58 -0.34
N GLU A 35 -17.78 -1.61 -0.11
CA GLU A 35 -16.95 -2.81 -0.32
C GLU A 35 -16.85 -3.73 0.90
N GLY A 36 -17.50 -3.40 2.02
CA GLY A 36 -17.42 -4.18 3.25
C GLY A 36 -16.03 -4.19 3.88
N ARG A 37 -15.29 -3.07 3.78
CA ARG A 37 -13.90 -2.95 4.24
C ARG A 37 -13.71 -1.76 5.18
N THR A 38 -12.59 -1.76 5.91
CA THR A 38 -12.19 -0.57 6.68
C THR A 38 -11.59 0.49 5.76
N LEU A 39 -11.63 1.75 6.19
CA LEU A 39 -11.01 2.87 5.49
C LEU A 39 -9.51 2.63 5.26
N SER A 40 -8.79 2.09 6.26
CA SER A 40 -7.36 1.79 6.17
C SER A 40 -7.07 0.74 5.10
N ASN A 41 -7.88 -0.33 5.02
CA ASN A 41 -7.72 -1.36 3.99
C ASN A 41 -7.99 -0.81 2.59
N LEU A 42 -9.00 0.07 2.44
CA LEU A 42 -9.29 0.71 1.17
C LEU A 42 -8.10 1.56 0.72
N VAL A 43 -7.61 2.44 1.59
CA VAL A 43 -6.47 3.32 1.30
C VAL A 43 -5.21 2.51 1.01
N GLU A 44 -4.94 1.45 1.77
CA GLU A 44 -3.80 0.56 1.50
C GLU A 44 -3.87 -0.04 0.09
N ARG A 45 -5.05 -0.51 -0.34
CA ARG A 45 -5.24 -1.05 -1.69
C ARG A 45 -5.01 0.01 -2.77
N ILE A 46 -5.58 1.20 -2.60
CA ILE A 46 -5.44 2.31 -3.56
C ILE A 46 -3.96 2.71 -3.69
N VAL A 47 -3.25 2.85 -2.57
CA VAL A 47 -1.83 3.20 -2.56
C VAL A 47 -0.98 2.11 -3.22
N LYS A 48 -1.24 0.83 -2.94
CA LYS A 48 -0.55 -0.29 -3.59
C LYS A 48 -0.72 -0.27 -5.11
N ASP A 49 -1.94 -0.06 -5.59
CA ASP A 49 -2.25 0.04 -7.01
C ASP A 49 -1.53 1.24 -7.68
N ALA A 50 -1.53 2.39 -7.01
CA ALA A 50 -0.82 3.58 -7.47
C ALA A 50 0.70 3.36 -7.55
N ILE A 51 1.30 2.68 -6.55
CA ILE A 51 2.74 2.34 -6.56
C ILE A 51 3.09 1.39 -7.71
N ILE A 52 2.23 0.40 -7.99
CA ILE A 52 2.45 -0.53 -9.11
C ILE A 52 2.45 0.26 -10.43
N LYS A 53 1.44 1.10 -10.66
CA LYS A 53 1.33 1.95 -11.85
C LYS A 53 2.51 2.92 -11.99
N ASP A 54 2.94 3.53 -10.89
CA ASP A 54 4.11 4.40 -10.87
C ASP A 54 5.36 3.65 -11.30
N ARG A 55 5.61 2.45 -10.75
CA ARG A 55 6.76 1.62 -11.12
C ARG A 55 6.74 1.18 -12.58
N GLU A 56 5.57 0.89 -13.13
CA GLU A 56 5.43 0.55 -14.55
C GLU A 56 5.74 1.75 -15.45
N ASN A 57 5.31 2.95 -15.06
CA ASN A 57 5.52 4.18 -15.84
C ASN A 57 6.94 4.75 -15.69
N ASN A 58 7.58 4.56 -14.54
CA ASN A 58 8.87 5.15 -14.18
C ASN A 58 10.02 4.12 -14.16
N GLN A 59 9.83 2.91 -14.72
CA GLN A 59 10.96 2.02 -14.95
C GLN A 59 11.91 2.69 -15.96
N PRO A 60 13.18 2.99 -15.59
CA PRO A 60 14.16 3.37 -16.58
C PRO A 60 14.32 2.17 -17.51
N THR A 61 14.09 2.38 -18.80
CA THR A 61 14.47 1.44 -19.86
C THR A 61 15.99 1.29 -19.86
N SER A 62 16.55 0.56 -18.91
CA SER A 62 17.95 0.16 -18.96
C SER A 62 18.04 -1.10 -19.81
N ASN A 63 18.58 -0.85 -20.98
CA ASN A 63 18.69 -1.72 -22.14
C ASN A 63 19.59 -2.97 -21.90
N LYS A 64 19.33 -4.00 -22.72
CA LYS A 64 20.20 -5.11 -23.16
C LYS A 64 20.50 -6.30 -22.23
N LYS A 65 20.02 -7.47 -22.66
CA LYS A 65 20.90 -8.61 -23.00
C LYS A 65 20.53 -9.17 -24.37
N GLU A 66 21.11 -8.58 -25.42
CA GLU A 66 21.57 -9.37 -26.56
C GLU A 66 22.55 -10.41 -26.00
N THR A 67 22.24 -11.69 -26.11
CA THR A 67 23.26 -12.74 -26.05
C THR A 67 23.16 -13.48 -27.36
N ALA A 68 24.29 -13.44 -28.08
CA ALA A 68 24.52 -14.06 -29.37
C ALA A 68 24.35 -15.59 -29.34
#